data_AF-A0A139QKH2-F1
#
_entry.id   AF-A0A139QKH2-F1
#
_cell.length_a   1.000
_cell.length_b   1.000
_cell.length_c   1.000
_cell.angle_alpha   90.00
_cell.angle_beta   90.00
_cell.angle_gamma   90.00
#
_symmetry.space_group_name_H-M   'P 1'
#
loop_
_entity.id
_entity.type
_entity.pdbx_description
1 polymer ?
#
loop_
_entity_poly.entity_id
_entity_poly.type
_entity_poly.pdbx_seq_one_letter_code
_entity_poly.pdbx_strand_id
1 'polypeptide(L)'
;MSEVFAYFTKPLGIKLPPYFDIVHFDQAAAIFNKYPLKFVNCVNSIGNGLYIEEESVVIRPKNGFGGIGGEYIKPTALANVHAFYQRLNPQIQIIGTGGVLTGRDAFEHILCGASMVQVGTTLHKEGVGAFERITNELKAIMAEKGYENLEDFRGKLRYID
;
A
#
# COMPACT_ATOMS: atom_id res chain seq x y z
N MET A 1 5.83 17.23 -11.52
CA MET A 1 7.00 16.32 -11.42
C MET A 1 8.12 16.70 -12.39
N SER A 2 7.82 17.33 -13.53
CA SER A 2 8.85 17.82 -14.48
C SER A 2 9.95 18.66 -13.82
N GLU A 3 9.59 19.58 -12.93
CA GLU A 3 10.59 20.40 -12.21
C GLU A 3 11.52 19.56 -11.33
N VAL A 4 10.98 18.59 -10.58
CA VAL A 4 11.78 17.70 -9.71
C VAL A 4 12.78 16.92 -10.56
N PHE A 5 12.33 16.31 -11.65
CA PHE A 5 13.21 15.52 -12.53
C PHE A 5 14.10 16.35 -13.45
N ALA A 6 13.97 17.68 -13.46
CA ALA A 6 14.92 18.55 -14.16
C ALA A 6 16.30 18.56 -13.47
N TYR A 7 16.37 18.25 -12.17
CA TYR A 7 17.62 18.25 -11.41
C TYR A 7 17.81 17.04 -10.49
N PHE A 8 16.75 16.32 -10.12
CA PHE A 8 16.84 15.17 -9.21
C PHE A 8 17.16 13.88 -9.98
N THR A 9 18.39 13.39 -9.83
CA THR A 9 18.90 12.21 -10.56
C THR A 9 18.99 10.94 -9.71
N LYS A 10 18.70 11.02 -8.41
CA LYS A 10 18.72 9.87 -7.50
C LYS A 10 17.43 9.04 -7.61
N PRO A 11 17.43 7.78 -7.11
CA PRO A 11 16.20 6.98 -7.00
C PRO A 11 15.11 7.75 -6.24
N LEU A 12 13.96 7.95 -6.88
CA LEU A 12 12.80 8.63 -6.29
C LEU A 12 11.56 7.75 -6.40
N GLY A 13 10.75 7.76 -5.34
CA GLY A 13 9.38 7.29 -5.40
C GLY A 13 8.43 8.29 -4.75
N ILE A 14 7.13 8.07 -4.96
CA ILE A 14 6.07 8.97 -4.48
C ILE A 14 5.09 8.23 -3.59
N LYS A 15 4.70 8.84 -2.47
CA LYS A 15 3.64 8.30 -1.58
C LYS A 15 2.30 8.87 -2.01
N LEU A 16 1.37 8.00 -2.37
CA LEU A 16 0.09 8.37 -2.96
C LEU A 16 -1.05 8.30 -1.92
N PRO A 17 -2.03 9.22 -1.97
CA PRO A 17 -3.32 8.98 -1.32
C PRO A 17 -4.08 7.83 -2.03
N PRO A 18 -5.14 7.29 -1.42
CA PRO A 18 -6.00 6.33 -2.10
C PRO A 18 -6.87 6.99 -3.18
N TYR A 19 -7.06 6.28 -4.28
CA TYR A 19 -8.04 6.57 -5.32
C TYR A 19 -9.20 5.55 -5.24
N PHE A 20 -10.36 5.97 -5.74
CA PHE A 20 -11.62 5.22 -5.63
C PHE A 20 -12.40 5.13 -6.95
N ASP A 21 -11.84 5.69 -8.03
CA ASP A 21 -12.46 5.68 -9.36
C ASP A 21 -11.44 5.15 -10.38
N ILE A 22 -11.91 4.30 -11.30
CA ILE A 22 -11.07 3.67 -12.33
C ILE A 22 -10.41 4.70 -13.23
N VAL A 23 -11.14 5.76 -13.60
CA VAL A 23 -10.62 6.83 -14.46
C VAL A 23 -9.49 7.59 -13.76
N HIS A 24 -9.57 7.75 -12.44
CA HIS A 24 -8.49 8.38 -11.67
C HIS A 24 -7.21 7.54 -11.66
N PHE A 25 -7.32 6.20 -11.61
CA PHE A 25 -6.15 5.34 -11.76
C PHE A 25 -5.51 5.48 -13.13
N ASP A 26 -6.31 5.53 -14.20
CA ASP A 26 -5.82 5.69 -15.57
C ASP A 26 -5.09 7.03 -15.75
N GLN A 27 -5.71 8.11 -15.28
CA GLN A 27 -5.14 9.46 -15.35
C GLN A 27 -3.84 9.57 -14.54
N ALA A 28 -3.82 9.04 -13.31
CA ALA A 28 -2.63 9.07 -12.46
C ALA A 28 -1.49 8.24 -13.06
N ALA A 29 -1.77 7.01 -13.51
CA ALA A 29 -0.76 6.15 -14.14
C ALA A 29 -0.20 6.78 -15.42
N ALA A 30 -1.05 7.38 -16.26
CA ALA A 30 -0.62 8.10 -17.46
C ALA A 30 0.35 9.26 -17.16
N ILE A 31 0.23 9.90 -16.00
CA ILE A 31 1.19 10.90 -15.54
C ILE A 31 2.47 10.24 -15.04
N PHE A 32 2.37 9.24 -14.14
CA PHE A 32 3.53 8.63 -13.50
C PHE A 32 4.45 7.93 -14.50
N ASN A 33 3.88 7.27 -15.52
CA ASN A 33 4.62 6.59 -16.57
C ASN A 33 5.49 7.51 -17.45
N LYS A 34 5.31 8.84 -17.38
CA LYS A 34 6.13 9.82 -18.11
C LYS A 34 7.46 10.14 -17.43
N TYR A 35 7.67 9.68 -16.19
CA TYR A 35 8.81 10.07 -15.37
C TYR A 35 9.66 8.88 -14.95
N PRO A 36 10.97 9.07 -14.68
CA PRO A 36 11.89 8.00 -14.27
C PRO A 36 11.74 7.63 -12.79
N LEU A 37 10.48 7.46 -12.32
CA LEU A 37 10.19 6.98 -10.98
C LEU A 37 10.74 5.56 -10.79
N LYS A 38 11.22 5.27 -9.58
CA LYS A 38 11.62 3.92 -9.18
C LYS A 38 10.49 3.16 -8.51
N PHE A 39 9.63 3.89 -7.79
CA PHE A 39 8.45 3.28 -7.20
C PHE A 39 7.31 4.27 -6.95
N VAL A 40 6.12 3.74 -6.79
CA VAL A 40 5.02 4.40 -6.09
C VAL A 40 4.73 3.66 -4.79
N ASN A 41 4.18 4.35 -3.80
CA ASN A 41 3.77 3.75 -2.54
C ASN A 41 2.26 4.00 -2.31
N CYS A 42 1.50 2.90 -2.29
CA CYS A 42 0.05 2.88 -2.22
C CYS A 42 -0.38 2.16 -0.92
N VAL A 43 -1.01 2.79 0.05
CA VAL A 43 -1.56 4.15 0.11
C VAL A 43 -1.14 4.89 1.38
N ASN A 44 -1.31 6.21 1.39
CA ASN A 44 -1.40 6.99 2.62
C ASN A 44 -2.73 6.69 3.33
N SER A 45 -2.97 7.31 4.48
CA SER A 45 -4.25 7.20 5.17
C SER A 45 -5.44 7.57 4.26
N ILE A 46 -6.60 6.95 4.50
CA ILE A 46 -7.86 7.43 3.92
C ILE A 46 -8.16 8.78 4.59
N GLY A 47 -8.23 9.84 3.80
CA GLY A 47 -8.28 11.20 4.32
C GLY A 47 -9.64 11.56 4.94
N ASN A 48 -9.59 12.32 6.03
CA ASN A 48 -10.74 12.98 6.66
C ASN A 48 -11.85 12.03 7.10
N GLY A 49 -11.50 10.87 7.67
CA GLY A 49 -12.46 10.11 8.46
C GLY A 49 -12.72 10.78 9.81
N LEU A 50 -13.75 10.30 10.50
CA LEU A 50 -14.17 10.80 11.80
C LEU A 50 -14.43 9.59 12.71
N TYR A 51 -13.98 9.67 13.96
CA TYR A 51 -14.31 8.69 14.98
C TYR A 51 -14.94 9.42 16.16
N ILE A 52 -16.05 8.88 16.64
CA ILE A 52 -16.88 9.45 17.70
C ILE A 52 -16.90 8.45 18.85
N GLU A 53 -16.63 8.96 20.05
CA GLU A 53 -16.77 8.22 21.30
C GLU A 53 -17.77 8.97 22.16
N GLU A 54 -18.81 8.27 22.61
CA GLU A 54 -20.00 8.86 23.22
C GLU A 54 -20.60 9.96 22.30
N GLU A 55 -20.54 11.21 22.74
CA GLU A 55 -21.04 12.38 22.01
C GLU A 55 -19.90 13.34 21.60
N SER A 56 -18.65 12.87 21.56
CA SER A 56 -17.46 13.70 21.31
C SER A 56 -16.49 13.10 20.28
N VAL A 57 -15.69 13.98 19.66
CA VAL A 57 -14.58 13.56 18.78
C VAL A 57 -13.37 13.13 19.60
N VAL A 58 -12.58 12.19 19.07
CA VAL A 58 -11.43 11.61 19.78
C VAL A 58 -10.08 12.25 19.47
N ILE A 59 -10.03 13.24 18.56
CA ILE A 59 -8.82 14.02 18.28
C ILE A 59 -9.11 15.52 18.24
N ARG A 60 -8.15 16.33 18.71
CA ARG A 60 -8.29 17.80 18.82
C ARG A 60 -8.18 18.55 17.47
N PRO A 61 -7.21 18.28 16.59
CA PRO A 61 -7.06 19.05 15.36
C PRO A 61 -8.25 18.87 14.42
N LYS A 62 -8.51 19.89 13.58
CA LYS A 62 -9.49 19.83 12.48
C LYS A 62 -10.89 19.33 12.89
N ASN A 63 -11.35 19.65 14.09
CA ASN A 63 -12.67 19.25 14.60
C ASN A 63 -12.89 17.72 14.54
N GLY A 64 -11.86 16.92 14.83
CA GLY A 64 -11.96 15.46 14.85
C GLY A 64 -11.63 14.77 13.53
N PHE A 65 -11.53 15.49 12.41
CA PHE A 65 -11.25 14.89 11.11
C PHE A 65 -9.78 14.47 10.97
N GLY A 66 -9.55 13.18 10.72
CA GLY A 66 -8.23 12.57 10.69
C GLY A 66 -7.98 11.65 9.50
N GLY A 67 -6.72 11.24 9.32
CA GLY A 67 -6.38 10.17 8.40
C GLY A 67 -6.67 8.81 9.04
N ILE A 68 -7.40 7.94 8.35
CA ILE A 68 -7.74 6.59 8.80
C ILE A 68 -6.69 5.60 8.29
N GLY A 69 -6.22 4.75 9.20
CA GLY A 69 -5.29 3.64 8.92
C GLY A 69 -5.82 2.33 9.50
N GLY A 70 -4.96 1.32 9.57
CA GLY A 70 -5.30 0.01 10.13
C GLY A 70 -6.21 -0.80 9.23
N GLU A 71 -6.90 -1.77 9.82
CA GLU A 71 -7.69 -2.79 9.12
C GLU A 71 -8.78 -2.18 8.23
N TYR A 72 -9.39 -1.06 8.66
CA TYR A 72 -10.40 -0.31 7.90
C TYR A 72 -9.99 -0.05 6.46
N ILE A 73 -8.70 0.17 6.20
CA ILE A 73 -8.23 0.62 4.89
C ILE A 73 -7.69 -0.50 4.02
N LYS A 74 -7.62 -1.76 4.50
CA LYS A 74 -7.03 -2.88 3.75
C LYS A 74 -7.66 -3.04 2.37
N PRO A 75 -8.99 -3.08 2.20
CA PRO A 75 -9.59 -3.27 0.88
C PRO A 75 -9.21 -2.16 -0.12
N THR A 76 -9.20 -0.91 0.35
CA THR A 76 -8.78 0.24 -0.48
C THR A 76 -7.29 0.15 -0.83
N ALA A 77 -6.45 -0.22 0.13
CA ALA A 77 -5.00 -0.35 -0.09
C ALA A 77 -4.68 -1.43 -1.12
N LEU A 78 -5.27 -2.62 -0.99
CA LEU A 78 -5.11 -3.72 -1.96
C LEU A 78 -5.59 -3.31 -3.36
N ALA A 79 -6.76 -2.68 -3.46
CA ALA A 79 -7.30 -2.19 -4.73
C ALA A 79 -6.35 -1.19 -5.39
N ASN A 80 -5.77 -0.25 -4.64
CA ASN A 80 -4.84 0.73 -5.18
C ASN A 80 -3.52 0.10 -5.62
N VAL A 81 -2.96 -0.81 -4.83
CA VAL A 81 -1.75 -1.58 -5.21
C VAL A 81 -2.00 -2.32 -6.52
N HIS A 82 -3.09 -3.07 -6.60
CA HIS A 82 -3.39 -3.88 -7.77
C HIS A 82 -3.72 -3.02 -9.01
N ALA A 83 -4.52 -1.96 -8.84
CA ALA A 83 -4.88 -1.07 -9.94
C ALA A 83 -3.65 -0.41 -10.58
N PHE A 84 -2.69 0.05 -9.77
CA PHE A 84 -1.44 0.60 -10.30
C PHE A 84 -0.51 -0.50 -10.83
N TYR A 85 -0.48 -1.70 -10.25
CA TYR A 85 0.31 -2.81 -10.77
C TYR A 85 -0.07 -3.16 -12.20
N GLN A 86 -1.37 -3.11 -12.53
CA GLN A 86 -1.87 -3.36 -13.89
C GLN A 86 -1.60 -2.22 -14.89
N ARG A 87 -1.21 -1.02 -14.43
CA ARG A 87 -1.16 0.20 -15.26
C ARG A 87 0.22 0.84 -15.38
N LEU A 88 1.10 0.62 -14.41
CA LEU A 88 2.42 1.24 -14.39
C LEU A 88 3.41 0.45 -15.24
N ASN A 89 4.38 1.17 -15.82
CA ASN A 89 5.52 0.57 -16.47
C ASN A 89 6.26 -0.35 -15.49
N PRO A 90 6.71 -1.56 -15.89
CA PRO A 90 7.34 -2.53 -14.98
C PRO A 90 8.59 -2.01 -14.23
N GLN A 91 9.23 -0.96 -14.73
CA GLN A 91 10.37 -0.31 -14.08
C GLN A 91 9.98 0.54 -12.85
N ILE A 92 8.68 0.87 -12.71
CA ILE A 92 8.12 1.58 -11.56
C ILE A 92 7.54 0.52 -10.60
N GLN A 93 8.30 0.16 -9.57
CA GLN A 93 7.86 -0.82 -8.58
C GLN A 93 6.77 -0.25 -7.66
N ILE A 94 6.12 -1.12 -6.88
CA ILE A 94 5.04 -0.72 -5.96
C ILE A 94 5.39 -1.12 -4.54
N ILE A 95 5.27 -0.16 -3.61
CA ILE A 95 5.25 -0.41 -2.18
C ILE A 95 3.78 -0.45 -1.73
N GLY A 96 3.35 -1.55 -1.11
CA GLY A 96 2.02 -1.70 -0.53
C GLY A 96 1.99 -1.24 0.93
N THR A 97 1.03 -0.37 1.28
CA THR A 97 0.85 0.18 2.62
C THR A 97 -0.63 0.30 2.93
N GLY A 98 -1.06 -0.25 4.07
CA GLY A 98 -2.41 -0.06 4.60
C GLY A 98 -3.06 -1.37 5.00
N GLY A 99 -3.54 -1.42 6.25
CA GLY A 99 -4.25 -2.60 6.78
C GLY A 99 -3.41 -3.86 6.99
N VAL A 100 -2.09 -3.74 7.08
CA VAL A 100 -1.20 -4.88 7.33
C VAL A 100 -1.11 -5.14 8.83
N LEU A 101 -1.84 -6.16 9.30
CA LEU A 101 -1.81 -6.62 10.69
C LEU A 101 -1.05 -7.96 10.82
N THR A 102 -1.15 -8.80 9.80
CA THR A 102 -0.64 -10.17 9.78
C THR A 102 0.21 -10.46 8.54
N GLY A 103 0.94 -11.58 8.55
CA GLY A 103 1.63 -12.13 7.39
C GLY A 103 0.69 -12.48 6.24
N ARG A 104 -0.59 -12.77 6.52
CA ARG A 104 -1.63 -12.94 5.49
C ARG A 104 -1.89 -11.63 4.76
N ASP A 105 -2.00 -10.52 5.47
CA ASP A 105 -2.19 -9.21 4.85
C ASP A 105 -0.97 -8.82 3.99
N ALA A 106 0.25 -9.10 4.48
CA ALA A 106 1.47 -8.90 3.69
C ALA A 106 1.49 -9.76 2.42
N PHE A 107 1.10 -11.04 2.53
CA PHE A 107 0.94 -11.94 1.40
C PHE A 107 -0.05 -11.39 0.37
N GLU A 108 -1.20 -10.88 0.79
CA GLU A 108 -2.21 -10.29 -0.09
C GLU A 108 -1.70 -9.05 -0.83
N HIS A 109 -0.96 -8.16 -0.16
CA HIS A 109 -0.34 -6.99 -0.79
C HIS A 109 0.66 -7.40 -1.89
N ILE A 110 1.49 -8.41 -1.61
CA ILE A 110 2.46 -8.92 -2.59
C ILE A 110 1.73 -9.61 -3.75
N LEU A 111 0.70 -10.41 -3.46
CA LEU A 111 -0.16 -11.05 -4.47
C LEU A 111 -0.82 -10.02 -5.40
N CYS A 112 -1.19 -8.85 -4.86
CA CYS A 112 -1.70 -7.71 -5.64
C CYS A 112 -0.63 -7.02 -6.52
N GLY A 113 0.66 -7.21 -6.24
CA GLY A 113 1.77 -6.66 -7.04
C GLY A 113 2.84 -5.90 -6.27
N ALA A 114 2.69 -5.74 -4.94
CA ALA A 114 3.68 -5.02 -4.13
C ALA A 114 5.04 -5.76 -4.11
N SER A 115 6.12 -5.01 -4.30
CA SER A 115 7.51 -5.49 -4.15
C SER A 115 8.06 -5.29 -2.73
N MET A 116 7.40 -4.43 -1.95
CA MET A 116 7.70 -4.16 -0.54
C MET A 116 6.39 -3.87 0.19
N VAL A 117 6.29 -4.22 1.46
CA VAL A 117 5.11 -3.97 2.30
C VAL A 117 5.50 -3.09 3.49
N GLN A 118 4.76 -2.01 3.75
CA GLN A 118 4.94 -1.17 4.93
C GLN A 118 3.85 -1.40 5.97
N VAL A 119 4.24 -1.27 7.24
CA VAL A 119 3.37 -1.47 8.41
C VAL A 119 3.29 -0.16 9.19
N GLY A 120 2.08 0.39 9.33
CA GLY A 120 1.81 1.67 10.00
C GLY A 120 1.12 1.49 11.36
N THR A 121 -0.21 1.39 11.36
CA THR A 121 -1.03 1.28 12.59
C THR A 121 -0.62 0.11 13.48
N THR A 122 -0.31 -1.05 12.90
CA THR A 122 0.13 -2.23 13.65
C THR A 122 1.49 -2.00 14.32
N LEU A 123 2.44 -1.41 13.59
CA LEU A 123 3.75 -1.03 14.16
C LEU A 123 3.58 -0.03 15.31
N HIS A 124 2.65 0.92 15.18
CA HIS A 124 2.35 1.88 16.24
C HIS A 124 1.79 1.20 17.50
N LYS A 125 0.96 0.16 17.34
CA LYS A 125 0.35 -0.59 18.45
C LYS A 125 1.30 -1.61 19.10
N GLU A 126 2.10 -2.32 18.30
CA GLU A 126 2.90 -3.48 18.74
C GLU A 126 4.40 -3.20 18.85
N GLY A 127 4.88 -2.06 18.33
CA GLY A 127 6.30 -1.77 18.23
C GLY A 127 7.03 -2.65 17.21
N VAL A 128 8.36 -2.64 17.25
CA VAL A 128 9.22 -3.30 16.24
C VAL A 128 9.09 -4.83 16.19
N GLY A 129 8.56 -5.45 17.26
CA GLY A 129 8.27 -6.89 17.29
C GLY A 129 7.27 -7.34 16.22
N ALA A 130 6.43 -6.42 15.72
CA ALA A 130 5.54 -6.68 14.60
C ALA A 130 6.28 -7.21 13.36
N PHE A 131 7.51 -6.76 13.10
CA PHE A 131 8.26 -7.19 11.92
C PHE A 131 8.62 -8.68 11.97
N GLU A 132 9.12 -9.17 13.11
CA GLU A 132 9.47 -10.58 13.28
C GLU A 132 8.23 -11.47 13.16
N ARG A 133 7.16 -11.10 13.86
CA ARG A 133 5.88 -11.81 13.85
C ARG A 133 5.30 -11.92 12.43
N ILE A 134 5.11 -10.78 11.75
CA ILE A 134 4.54 -10.74 10.39
C ILE A 134 5.44 -11.49 9.39
N THR A 135 6.77 -11.40 9.55
CA THR A 135 7.71 -12.14 8.69
C THR A 135 7.56 -13.64 8.85
N ASN A 136 7.46 -14.13 10.10
CA ASN A 136 7.30 -15.56 10.37
C ASN A 136 5.95 -16.09 9.86
N GLU A 137 4.87 -15.31 10.04
CA GLU A 137 3.55 -15.64 9.50
C GLU A 137 3.57 -15.70 7.95
N LEU A 138 4.23 -14.75 7.28
CA LEU A 138 4.37 -14.77 5.82
C LEU A 138 5.18 -15.98 5.33
N LYS A 139 6.30 -16.29 5.99
CA LYS A 139 7.12 -17.47 5.68
C LYS A 139 6.35 -18.76 5.85
N ALA A 140 5.50 -18.87 6.88
CA ALA A 140 4.64 -20.04 7.08
C ALA A 140 3.66 -20.22 5.91
N ILE A 141 3.03 -19.13 5.43
CA ILE A 141 2.15 -19.16 4.25
C ILE A 141 2.92 -19.57 3.00
N MET A 142 4.15 -19.07 2.82
CA MET A 142 4.99 -19.43 1.69
C MET A 142 5.36 -20.93 1.73
N ALA A 143 5.78 -21.44 2.89
CA ALA A 143 6.12 -22.85 3.08
C ALA A 143 4.92 -23.76 2.82
N GLU A 144 3.74 -23.42 3.34
CA GLU A 144 2.50 -24.16 3.09
C GLU A 144 2.16 -24.25 1.61
N LYS A 145 2.46 -23.19 0.84
CA LYS A 145 2.18 -23.10 -0.60
C LYS A 145 3.32 -23.58 -1.49
N GLY A 146 4.45 -23.98 -0.94
CA GLY A 146 5.64 -24.35 -1.70
C GLY A 146 6.29 -23.19 -2.46
N TYR A 147 6.18 -21.96 -1.95
CA TYR A 147 6.86 -20.78 -2.51
C TYR A 147 8.22 -20.58 -1.84
N GLU A 148 9.25 -20.36 -2.63
CA GLU A 148 10.62 -20.10 -2.16
C GLU A 148 10.97 -18.61 -2.25
N ASN A 149 10.38 -17.90 -3.22
CA ASN A 149 10.66 -16.51 -3.54
C ASN A 149 9.37 -15.69 -3.67
N LEU A 150 9.45 -14.38 -3.43
CA LEU A 150 8.30 -13.50 -3.62
C LEU A 150 7.79 -13.50 -5.06
N GLU A 151 8.67 -13.70 -6.05
CA GLU A 151 8.33 -13.80 -7.48
C GLU A 151 7.45 -15.03 -7.81
N ASP A 152 7.40 -16.01 -6.92
CA ASP A 152 6.53 -17.18 -7.09
C ASP A 152 5.05 -16.80 -7.00
N PHE A 153 4.72 -15.66 -6.39
CA PHE A 153 3.33 -15.22 -6.21
C PHE A 153 3.07 -13.72 -6.39
N ARG A 154 4.11 -12.88 -6.46
CA ARG A 154 3.92 -11.42 -6.63
C ARG A 154 3.15 -11.12 -7.92
N GLY A 155 2.06 -10.38 -7.79
CA GLY A 155 1.20 -10.01 -8.93
C GLY A 155 0.36 -11.15 -9.52
N LYS A 156 0.35 -12.35 -8.92
CA LYS A 156 -0.38 -13.53 -9.42
C LYS A 156 -1.79 -13.67 -8.85
N LEU A 157 -2.43 -12.55 -8.48
CA LEU A 157 -3.83 -12.52 -8.10
C LEU A 157 -4.69 -13.11 -9.24
N ARG A 158 -5.59 -14.04 -8.92
CA ARG A 158 -6.47 -14.69 -9.90
C ARG A 158 -7.82 -14.00 -9.95
N TYR A 159 -8.41 -13.97 -11.13
CA TYR A 159 -9.78 -13.49 -11.36
C TYR A 159 -10.75 -14.67 -11.35
N ILE A 160 -12.00 -14.39 -11.01
CA ILE A 160 -13.10 -15.34 -11.16
C ILE A 160 -13.64 -15.18 -12.58
N ASP A 161 -13.77 -16.29 -13.29
CA ASP A 161 -14.35 -16.37 -14.63
C ASP A 161 -15.89 -16.32 -14.59
#